data_AF-A0A2I1HJT3-F1
#
_entry.id   AF-A0A2I1HJT3-F1
#
_cell.length_a   1.000
_cell.length_b   1.000
_cell.length_c   1.000
_cell.angle_alpha   90.00
_cell.angle_beta   90.00
_cell.angle_gamma   90.00
#
_symmetry.space_group_name_H-M   'P 1'
#
loop_
_entity.id
_entity.type
_entity.pdbx_description
1 polymer ?
#
loop_
_entity_poly.entity_id
_entity_poly.type
_entity_poly.pdbx_seq_one_letter_code
_entity_poly.pdbx_strand_id
1 'polypeptide(L)'
;MREYNLPSLFITLTAAETKWTYLKDILKSTDNKDTNPTNRPLHTTHHFTHRKKELWNHVWKKPENSNWGHLNHFFEHVEFQNRGASHTHTILWVEKSIVEMIEENFIRSDLPD
;
A
#
# COMPACT_ATOMS: atom_id res chain seq x y z
N MET A 1 -14.26 16.22 -2.00
CA MET A 1 -13.08 16.75 -1.29
C MET A 1 -13.37 17.95 -0.39
N ARG A 2 -14.23 18.93 -0.75
CA ARG A 2 -14.57 20.06 0.15
C ARG A 2 -15.35 19.67 1.43
N GLU A 3 -15.86 18.44 1.49
CA GLU A 3 -16.72 17.93 2.57
C GLU A 3 -15.93 17.22 3.68
N TYR A 4 -14.69 16.83 3.40
CA TYR A 4 -13.77 16.25 4.38
C TYR A 4 -12.71 17.30 4.70
N ASN A 5 -12.32 17.43 5.98
CA ASN A 5 -11.24 18.32 6.42
C ASN A 5 -9.88 17.93 5.77
N LEU A 6 -8.75 18.43 6.26
CA LEU A 6 -7.45 17.95 5.77
C LEU A 6 -7.28 16.43 6.02
N PRO A 7 -6.64 15.69 5.09
CA PRO A 7 -6.35 14.28 5.29
C PRO A 7 -5.40 14.07 6.47
N SER A 8 -5.58 12.97 7.19
CA SER A 8 -4.79 12.63 8.38
C SER A 8 -3.46 11.96 8.03
N LEU A 9 -3.44 11.14 6.97
CA LEU A 9 -2.26 10.34 6.57
C LEU A 9 -2.08 10.35 5.05
N PHE A 10 -0.82 10.28 4.63
CA PHE A 10 -0.41 10.01 3.24
C PHE A 10 0.43 8.75 3.20
N ILE A 11 0.01 7.78 2.40
CA ILE A 11 0.66 6.47 2.27
C ILE A 11 1.03 6.25 0.80
N THR A 12 2.24 5.75 0.58
CA THR A 12 2.67 5.29 -0.74
C THR A 12 2.99 3.80 -0.70
N LEU A 13 2.53 3.05 -1.71
CA LEU A 13 2.91 1.65 -1.89
C LEU A 13 3.50 1.47 -3.28
N THR A 14 4.62 0.77 -3.35
CA THR A 14 5.26 0.42 -4.62
C THR A 14 5.34 -1.08 -4.75
N ALA A 15 5.08 -1.61 -5.94
CA ALA A 15 5.40 -2.98 -6.28
C ALA A 15 6.93 -3.18 -6.21
N ALA A 16 7.43 -3.73 -5.11
CA ALA A 16 8.84 -4.09 -4.94
C ALA A 16 9.11 -5.47 -5.58
N GLU A 17 8.86 -5.57 -6.89
CA GLU A 17 8.75 -6.85 -7.62
C GLU A 17 9.98 -7.75 -7.44
N THR A 18 11.17 -7.14 -7.36
CA THR A 18 12.45 -7.86 -7.19
C THR A 18 12.57 -8.56 -5.83
N LYS A 19 11.83 -8.12 -4.82
CA LYS A 19 11.85 -8.66 -3.45
C LYS A 19 10.83 -9.78 -3.23
N TRP A 20 9.91 -10.03 -4.17
CA TRP A 20 8.88 -11.05 -4.01
C TRP A 20 9.36 -12.43 -4.47
N THR A 21 10.08 -13.14 -3.60
CA THR A 21 10.56 -14.50 -3.87
C THR A 21 9.41 -15.46 -4.21
N TYR A 22 8.31 -15.42 -3.46
CA TYR A 22 7.15 -16.27 -3.71
C TYR A 22 6.45 -15.99 -5.04
N LEU A 23 6.51 -14.75 -5.55
CA LEU A 23 5.97 -14.45 -6.88
C LEU A 23 6.73 -15.21 -7.95
N LYS A 24 8.06 -15.37 -7.80
CA LYS A 24 8.87 -16.13 -8.76
C LYS A 24 8.43 -17.59 -8.83
N ASP A 25 8.08 -18.18 -7.69
CA ASP A 25 7.55 -19.55 -7.62
C ASP A 25 6.19 -19.68 -8.31
N ILE A 26 5.29 -18.71 -8.09
CA ILE A 26 4.00 -18.63 -8.79
C ILE A 26 4.24 -18.53 -10.30
N LEU A 27 5.10 -17.61 -10.75
CA LEU A 27 5.40 -17.40 -12.17
C LEU A 27 6.02 -18.63 -12.85
N LYS A 28 6.81 -19.42 -12.11
CA LYS A 28 7.37 -20.68 -12.62
C LYS A 28 6.30 -21.69 -13.00
N SER A 29 5.15 -21.65 -12.32
CA SER A 29 4.00 -22.51 -12.58
C SER A 29 3.04 -22.00 -13.66
N THR A 30 3.27 -20.82 -14.24
CA THR A 30 2.41 -20.22 -15.27
C THR A 30 2.99 -20.34 -16.68
N ASP A 31 2.11 -20.16 -17.69
CA ASP A 31 2.37 -20.01 -19.14
C ASP A 31 3.83 -20.22 -19.64
N ASN A 32 4.62 -19.16 -19.78
CA ASN A 32 5.94 -19.08 -20.40
C ASN A 32 7.08 -19.41 -19.43
N LYS A 33 6.77 -19.67 -18.15
CA LYS A 33 7.71 -20.02 -17.08
C LYS A 33 8.81 -18.98 -16.82
N ASP A 34 8.72 -17.78 -17.39
CA ASP A 34 9.64 -16.69 -17.07
C ASP A 34 9.33 -16.20 -15.65
N THR A 35 10.32 -16.33 -14.79
CA THR A 35 10.24 -16.02 -13.36
C THR A 35 10.57 -14.56 -13.05
N ASN A 36 10.99 -13.76 -14.04
CA ASN A 36 11.25 -12.35 -13.86
C ASN A 36 9.92 -11.54 -13.85
N PRO A 37 9.49 -10.98 -12.70
CA PRO A 37 8.21 -10.29 -12.60
C PRO A 37 8.05 -9.10 -13.54
N THR A 38 9.16 -8.41 -13.85
CA THR A 38 9.16 -7.26 -14.75
C THR A 38 8.77 -7.63 -16.19
N ASN A 39 9.03 -8.88 -16.60
CA ASN A 39 8.61 -9.39 -17.90
C ASN A 39 7.15 -9.91 -17.88
N ARG A 40 6.50 -9.89 -16.70
CA ARG A 40 5.18 -10.49 -16.45
C ARG A 40 4.19 -9.48 -15.86
N PRO A 41 4.00 -8.30 -16.50
CA PRO A 41 3.31 -7.14 -15.90
C PRO A 41 1.88 -7.45 -15.43
N LEU A 42 1.13 -8.29 -16.16
CA LEU A 42 -0.22 -8.70 -15.76
C LEU A 42 -0.22 -9.47 -14.42
N HIS A 43 0.64 -10.48 -14.30
CA HIS A 43 0.73 -11.30 -13.10
C HIS A 43 1.21 -10.48 -11.92
N THR A 44 2.21 -9.63 -12.15
CA THR A 44 2.76 -8.75 -11.12
C THR A 44 1.75 -7.71 -10.65
N THR A 45 0.96 -7.13 -11.56
CA THR A 45 -0.12 -6.20 -11.24
C THR A 45 -1.24 -6.88 -10.43
N HIS A 46 -1.66 -8.08 -10.84
CA HIS A 46 -2.67 -8.85 -10.11
C HIS A 46 -2.19 -9.20 -8.69
N HIS A 47 -0.93 -9.60 -8.59
CA HIS A 47 -0.31 -9.93 -7.32
C HIS A 47 -0.23 -8.71 -6.39
N PHE A 48 0.27 -7.57 -6.90
CA PHE A 48 0.29 -6.33 -6.14
C PHE A 48 -1.11 -5.91 -5.67
N THR A 49 -2.09 -5.94 -6.58
CA THR A 49 -3.49 -5.60 -6.29
C THR A 49 -4.06 -6.50 -5.20
N HIS A 50 -3.80 -7.81 -5.28
CA HIS A 50 -4.21 -8.76 -4.26
C HIS A 50 -3.57 -8.44 -2.91
N ARG A 51 -2.24 -8.22 -2.86
CA ARG A 51 -1.53 -7.91 -1.62
C ARG A 51 -1.98 -6.59 -1.00
N LYS A 52 -2.26 -5.58 -1.83
CA LYS A 52 -2.85 -4.31 -1.39
C LYS A 52 -4.25 -4.52 -0.81
N LYS A 53 -5.10 -5.31 -1.47
CA LYS A 53 -6.44 -5.66 -0.96
C LYS A 53 -6.37 -6.36 0.39
N GLU A 54 -5.42 -7.28 0.55
CA GLU A 54 -5.19 -7.98 1.82
C GLU A 54 -4.75 -7.02 2.93
N LEU A 55 -3.79 -6.13 2.64
CA LEU A 55 -3.40 -5.06 3.56
C LEU A 55 -4.59 -4.17 3.94
N TRP A 56 -5.42 -3.83 2.97
CA TRP A 56 -6.61 -3.01 3.18
C TRP A 56 -7.60 -3.67 4.13
N ASN A 57 -7.92 -4.94 3.88
CA ASN A 57 -8.95 -5.68 4.61
C ASN A 57 -8.51 -6.12 6.01
N HIS A 58 -7.22 -6.37 6.20
CA HIS A 58 -6.70 -6.92 7.46
C HIS A 58 -6.00 -5.89 8.32
N VAL A 59 -5.51 -4.78 7.75
CA VAL A 59 -4.81 -3.74 8.52
C VAL A 59 -5.60 -2.44 8.43
N TRP A 60 -5.74 -1.84 7.24
CA TRP A 60 -6.18 -0.45 7.16
C TRP A 60 -7.63 -0.19 7.59
N LYS A 61 -8.54 -1.12 7.30
CA LYS A 61 -9.96 -1.02 7.71
C LYS A 61 -10.24 -1.53 9.12
N LYS A 62 -9.27 -2.14 9.80
CA LYS A 62 -9.45 -2.77 11.11
C LYS A 62 -8.83 -1.88 12.20
N PRO A 63 -9.64 -1.13 12.97
CA PRO A 63 -9.14 -0.24 14.02
C PRO A 63 -8.18 -0.94 14.99
N GLU A 64 -8.41 -2.22 15.27
CA GLU A 64 -7.58 -3.05 16.15
C GLU A 64 -6.17 -3.32 15.62
N ASN A 65 -5.95 -3.16 14.31
CA ASN A 65 -4.66 -3.43 13.66
C ASN A 65 -4.01 -2.16 13.08
N SER A 66 -4.79 -1.12 12.81
CA SER A 66 -4.31 0.09 12.17
C SER A 66 -3.78 1.15 13.15
N ASN A 67 -4.23 1.11 14.41
CA ASN A 67 -3.94 2.10 15.45
C ASN A 67 -4.34 3.56 15.14
N TRP A 68 -5.00 3.82 14.00
CA TRP A 68 -5.55 5.13 13.63
C TRP A 68 -7.08 5.23 13.76
N GLY A 69 -7.71 4.22 14.39
CA GLY A 69 -9.17 4.14 14.53
C GLY A 69 -9.88 3.81 13.22
N HIS A 70 -11.13 4.24 13.09
CA HIS A 70 -11.92 3.96 11.89
C HIS A 70 -11.43 4.77 10.67
N LEU A 71 -11.45 4.13 9.51
CA LEU A 71 -11.22 4.80 8.22
C LEU A 71 -12.52 5.47 7.77
N ASN A 72 -12.55 6.80 7.77
CA ASN A 72 -13.71 7.59 7.40
C ASN A 72 -13.80 7.80 5.88
N HIS A 73 -12.67 8.11 5.24
CA HIS A 73 -12.61 8.32 3.80
C HIS A 73 -11.20 8.06 3.28
N PHE A 74 -11.08 7.83 1.98
CA PHE A 74 -9.80 7.75 1.30
C PHE A 74 -9.92 8.19 -0.15
N PHE A 75 -8.81 8.65 -0.70
CA PHE A 75 -8.63 8.80 -2.13
C PHE A 75 -7.31 8.15 -2.52
N GLU A 76 -7.32 7.41 -3.63
CA GLU A 76 -6.14 6.72 -4.14
C GLU A 76 -5.92 7.06 -5.60
N HIS A 77 -4.69 7.43 -5.93
CA HIS A 77 -4.20 7.55 -7.29
C HIS A 77 -3.22 6.41 -7.57
N VAL A 78 -3.36 5.76 -8.73
CA VAL A 78 -2.46 4.71 -9.19
C VAL A 78 -1.61 5.26 -10.32
N GLU A 79 -0.31 5.20 -10.15
CA GLU A 79 0.70 5.55 -11.12
C GLU A 79 1.53 4.33 -11.49
N PHE A 80 2.22 4.40 -12.62
CA PHE A 80 3.12 3.35 -13.08
C PHE A 80 4.54 3.92 -13.14
N GLN A 81 5.46 3.29 -12.41
CA GLN A 81 6.88 3.65 -12.37
C GLN A 81 7.73 2.52 -12.97
N ASN A 82 9.01 2.77 -13.27
CA ASN A 82 10.03 1.77 -13.64
C ASN A 82 9.53 0.53 -14.41
N ARG A 83 9.40 0.64 -15.74
CA ARG A 83 8.90 -0.43 -16.63
C ARG A 83 7.47 -0.90 -16.34
N GLY A 84 6.64 -0.05 -15.72
CA GLY A 84 5.21 -0.31 -15.53
C GLY A 84 4.85 -0.94 -14.18
N ALA A 85 5.76 -0.93 -13.21
CA ALA A 85 5.48 -1.35 -11.84
C ALA A 85 4.44 -0.41 -11.19
N SER A 86 3.40 -0.99 -10.60
CA SER A 86 2.35 -0.23 -9.93
C SER A 86 2.89 0.54 -8.72
N HIS A 87 2.52 1.81 -8.62
CA HIS A 87 2.81 2.72 -7.51
C HIS A 87 1.51 3.41 -7.10
N THR A 88 1.14 3.40 -5.84
CA THR A 88 -0.08 4.04 -5.36
C THR A 88 0.25 5.18 -4.43
N HIS A 89 -0.45 6.31 -4.61
CA HIS A 89 -0.50 7.42 -3.67
C HIS A 89 -1.89 7.44 -3.04
N THR A 90 -1.95 7.26 -1.72
CA THR A 90 -3.21 7.19 -0.99
C THR A 90 -3.24 8.26 0.10
N ILE A 91 -4.30 9.06 0.12
CA ILE A 91 -4.62 9.96 1.24
C ILE A 91 -5.77 9.36 2.04
N LEU A 92 -5.64 9.38 3.37
CA LEU A 92 -6.61 8.78 4.30
C LEU A 92 -7.16 9.84 5.26
N TRP A 93 -8.45 9.74 5.55
CA TRP A 93 -9.13 10.41 6.66
C TRP A 93 -9.51 9.36 7.68
N VAL A 94 -8.96 9.47 8.88
CA VAL A 94 -9.13 8.51 9.96
C VAL A 94 -9.71 9.20 11.18
N GLU A 95 -10.23 8.42 12.12
CA GLU A 95 -10.85 8.90 13.36
C GLU A 95 -9.85 9.65 14.25
N LYS A 96 -8.63 9.15 14.33
CA LYS A 96 -7.59 9.74 15.17
C LYS A 96 -7.07 11.06 14.60
N SER A 97 -6.92 12.06 15.45
CA SER A 97 -6.30 13.33 15.09
C SER A 97 -4.78 13.18 14.91
N ILE A 98 -4.19 14.13 14.17
CA ILE A 98 -2.74 14.19 13.97
C ILE A 98 -2.01 14.38 15.32
N VAL A 99 -2.58 15.19 16.23
CA VAL A 99 -2.00 15.44 17.56
C VAL A 99 -1.91 14.14 18.38
N GLU A 100 -3.00 13.40 18.47
CA GLU A 100 -3.02 12.10 19.17
C GLU A 100 -2.04 11.10 18.55
N MET A 101 -1.95 11.05 17.21
CA MET A 101 -0.99 10.17 16.52
C MET A 101 0.47 10.53 16.79
N ILE A 102 0.79 11.81 17.02
CA ILE A 102 2.14 12.25 17.39
C ILE A 102 2.43 11.89 18.85
N GLU A 103 1.49 12.18 19.76
CA GLU A 103 1.64 11.92 21.20
C GLU A 103 1.82 10.43 21.50
N GLU A 104 1.16 9.55 20.74
CA GLU A 104 1.32 8.10 20.86
C GLU A 104 2.49 7.52 20.05
N ASN A 105 3.31 8.38 19.42
CA ASN A 105 4.45 7.98 18.61
C ASN A 105 4.07 7.06 17.42
N PHE A 106 2.84 7.19 16.93
CA PHE A 106 2.32 6.42 15.81
C PHE A 106 2.83 6.98 14.48
N ILE A 107 2.82 8.31 14.32
CA ILE A 107 3.54 9.00 13.26
C ILE A 107 4.76 9.71 13.85
N ARG A 108 5.93 9.42 13.30
CA ARG A 108 7.20 10.03 13.71
C ARG A 108 8.14 10.13 12.51
N SER A 109 9.09 11.04 12.60
CA SER A 109 10.19 11.17 11.62
C SER A 109 11.49 11.14 12.40
N ASP A 110 12.20 10.02 12.31
CA ASP A 110 13.52 9.86 12.93
C ASP A 110 14.61 10.11 11.89
N LEU A 111 15.71 10.68 12.35
CA LEU A 111 16.96 10.63 11.59
C LEU A 111 17.55 9.23 11.81
N PRO A 112 17.97 8.52 10.74
CA PRO A 112 18.71 7.27 10.91
C PRO A 112 20.03 7.57 11.64
N ASP A 113 20.43 6.66 12.53
CA ASP A 113 21.74 6.68 13.21
C ASP A 113 22.91 6.62 12.21
#